data_AF-A0A0A7LDJ9-F1
#
_entry.id   AF-A0A0A7LDJ9-F1
#
_cell.length_a   1.000
_cell.length_b   1.000
_cell.length_c   1.000
_cell.angle_alpha   90.00
_cell.angle_beta   90.00
_cell.angle_gamma   90.00
#
_symmetry.space_group_name_H-M   'P 1'
#
loop_
_entity.id
_entity.type
_entity.pdbx_description
1 polymer ?
#
loop_
_entity_poly.entity_id
_entity_poly.type
_entity_poly.pdbx_seq_one_letter_code
_entity_poly.pdbx_strand_id
1 'polypeptide(L)'
;MNRIKVINEPSELVPMLRSVDTPIKRDVLKEVTLEWRTADDIEKKFGPAGRDALVFFEKMKLVETRWLSVNGGYPEKSYHTYYTSFNINAQWPVYEISDVLTAAMMNDEEYAEIETKILAEVGKSGRFSGDVAEVLGLSSTMLKSLVRRSVKMDYRGHRIEPIREE
;
A
#
# COMPACT_ATOMS: atom_id res chain seq x y z
N MET A 1 2.47 15.67 -17.37
CA MET A 1 3.92 15.45 -17.19
C MET A 1 4.10 14.00 -16.81
N ASN A 2 4.84 13.20 -17.59
CA ASN A 2 4.98 11.76 -17.31
C ASN A 2 5.82 11.57 -16.05
N ARG A 3 5.17 11.12 -14.97
CA ARG A 3 5.81 10.77 -13.71
C ARG A 3 6.00 9.25 -13.69
N ILE A 4 7.22 8.79 -13.44
CA ILE A 4 7.57 7.38 -13.44
C ILE A 4 7.85 6.94 -12.00
N LYS A 5 7.19 5.88 -11.53
CA LYS A 5 7.57 5.22 -10.27
C LYS A 5 8.67 4.21 -10.58
N VAL A 6 9.88 4.50 -10.11
CA VAL A 6 11.02 3.58 -10.25
C VAL A 6 11.00 2.62 -9.06
N ILE A 7 11.08 1.32 -9.35
CA ILE A 7 11.12 0.25 -8.36
C ILE A 7 12.51 -0.34 -8.35
N ASN A 8 13.24 -0.10 -7.26
CA ASN A 8 14.63 -0.54 -7.10
C ASN A 8 14.80 -1.59 -6.00
N GLU A 9 13.78 -1.80 -5.19
CA GLU A 9 13.78 -2.75 -4.08
C GLU A 9 12.63 -3.76 -4.25
N PRO A 10 12.83 -5.08 -4.00
CA PRO A 10 11.82 -6.06 -4.34
C PRO A 10 10.57 -5.91 -3.49
N SER A 11 10.72 -5.51 -2.22
CA SER A 11 9.59 -5.29 -1.31
C SER A 11 8.62 -4.18 -1.78
N GLU A 12 9.06 -3.29 -2.67
CA GLU A 12 8.21 -2.25 -3.28
C GLU A 12 7.22 -2.81 -4.32
N LEU A 13 7.43 -4.06 -4.78
CA LEU A 13 6.47 -4.74 -5.63
C LEU A 13 5.21 -5.13 -4.88
N VAL A 14 5.29 -5.38 -3.56
CA VAL A 14 4.13 -5.78 -2.76
C VAL A 14 2.96 -4.81 -2.88
N PRO A 15 3.10 -3.51 -2.57
CA PRO A 15 1.99 -2.57 -2.68
C PRO A 15 1.48 -2.41 -4.13
N MET A 16 2.34 -2.62 -5.13
CA MET A 16 1.91 -2.60 -6.54
C MET A 16 1.04 -3.80 -6.88
N LEU A 17 1.48 -5.02 -6.55
CA LEU A 17 0.71 -6.23 -6.77
C LEU A 17 -0.63 -6.17 -6.02
N ARG A 18 -0.61 -5.69 -4.77
CA ARG A 18 -1.80 -5.48 -3.95
C ARG A 18 -2.72 -4.34 -4.40
N SER A 19 -2.25 -3.44 -5.27
CA SER A 19 -3.10 -2.39 -5.86
C SER A 19 -4.00 -2.89 -7.00
N VAL A 20 -3.79 -4.12 -7.49
CA VAL A 20 -4.51 -4.71 -8.62
C VAL A 20 -4.95 -6.16 -8.35
N ASP A 21 -4.87 -6.60 -7.10
CA ASP A 21 -5.19 -7.95 -6.63
C ASP A 21 -6.69 -8.29 -6.71
N THR A 22 -7.55 -7.29 -6.79
CA THR A 22 -9.00 -7.43 -6.91
C THR A 22 -9.52 -6.68 -8.13
N PRO A 23 -10.63 -7.15 -8.75
CA PRO A 23 -11.27 -6.42 -9.84
C PRO A 23 -11.61 -4.97 -9.48
N ILE A 24 -12.12 -4.74 -8.27
CA ILE A 24 -12.48 -3.40 -7.79
C ILE A 24 -11.26 -2.50 -7.74
N LYS A 25 -10.16 -2.90 -7.08
CA LYS A 25 -8.97 -2.05 -7.02
C LYS A 25 -8.41 -1.75 -8.41
N ARG A 26 -8.34 -2.75 -9.29
CA ARG A 26 -7.88 -2.55 -10.67
C ARG A 26 -8.74 -1.53 -11.41
N ASP A 27 -10.05 -1.62 -11.29
CA ASP A 27 -10.98 -0.76 -12.02
C ASP A 27 -11.01 0.66 -11.42
N VAL A 28 -10.94 0.81 -10.10
CA VAL A 28 -10.77 2.12 -9.42
C VAL A 28 -9.45 2.77 -9.81
N LEU A 29 -8.34 2.02 -9.79
CA LEU A 29 -7.01 2.55 -10.16
C LEU A 29 -7.03 3.07 -11.61
N LYS A 30 -7.66 2.33 -12.53
CA LYS A 30 -7.83 2.77 -13.91
C LYS A 30 -8.64 4.07 -13.99
N GLU A 31 -9.69 4.22 -13.20
CA GLU A 31 -10.54 5.40 -13.23
C GLU A 31 -9.81 6.67 -12.76
N VAL A 32 -9.11 6.57 -11.62
CA VAL A 32 -8.30 7.69 -11.09
C VAL A 32 -7.01 7.94 -11.87
N THR A 33 -6.67 7.06 -12.82
CA THR A 33 -5.58 7.31 -13.79
C THR A 33 -6.05 8.20 -14.94
N LEU A 34 -7.32 8.10 -15.32
CA LEU A 34 -7.88 8.83 -16.47
C LEU A 34 -8.28 10.25 -16.09
N GLU A 35 -8.87 10.43 -14.91
CA GLU A 35 -9.35 11.73 -14.45
C GLU A 35 -9.48 11.79 -12.92
N TRP A 36 -9.65 13.00 -12.41
CA TRP A 36 -9.86 13.22 -10.99
C TRP A 36 -11.25 12.74 -10.58
N ARG A 37 -11.33 11.91 -9.53
CA ARG A 37 -12.59 11.41 -8.97
C ARG A 37 -12.71 11.71 -7.48
N THR A 38 -13.89 12.03 -6.98
CA THR A 38 -14.09 12.17 -5.53
C THR A 38 -14.22 10.80 -4.86
N ALA A 39 -14.00 10.72 -3.55
CA ALA A 39 -14.28 9.50 -2.79
C ALA A 39 -15.73 9.02 -3.00
N ASP A 40 -16.67 9.96 -3.03
CA ASP A 40 -18.09 9.68 -3.21
C ASP A 40 -18.42 9.18 -4.62
N ASP A 41 -17.77 9.70 -5.67
CA ASP A 41 -17.94 9.18 -7.03
C ASP A 41 -17.52 7.70 -7.12
N ILE A 42 -16.36 7.39 -6.53
CA ILE A 42 -15.82 6.02 -6.50
C ILE A 42 -16.72 5.11 -5.66
N GLU A 43 -17.16 5.56 -4.48
CA GLU A 43 -18.04 4.77 -3.63
C GLU A 43 -19.42 4.52 -4.26
N LYS A 44 -20.00 5.52 -4.95
CA LYS A 44 -21.26 5.35 -5.70
C LYS A 44 -21.15 4.28 -6.78
N LYS A 45 -19.98 4.15 -7.42
CA LYS A 45 -19.76 3.24 -8.55
C LYS A 45 -19.28 1.85 -8.15
N PHE A 46 -18.42 1.77 -7.13
CA PHE A 46 -17.74 0.53 -6.73
C PHE A 46 -18.07 0.08 -5.30
N GLY A 47 -18.95 0.80 -4.60
CA GLY A 47 -19.32 0.53 -3.22
C GLY A 47 -18.21 0.90 -2.22
N PRO A 48 -18.39 0.52 -0.93
CA PRO A 48 -17.42 0.79 0.13
C PRO A 48 -16.01 0.28 -0.19
N ALA A 49 -15.90 -0.88 -0.85
CA ALA A 49 -14.63 -1.45 -1.28
C ALA A 49 -13.86 -0.56 -2.26
N GLY A 50 -14.56 0.28 -3.05
CA GLY A 50 -13.92 1.29 -3.89
C GLY A 50 -13.31 2.42 -3.07
N ARG A 51 -14.00 2.88 -2.01
CA ARG A 51 -13.47 3.87 -1.07
C ARG A 51 -12.24 3.32 -0.35
N ASP A 52 -12.29 2.06 0.11
CA ASP A 52 -11.16 1.39 0.75
C ASP A 52 -9.96 1.27 -0.20
N ALA A 53 -10.20 1.05 -1.49
CA ALA A 53 -9.15 1.06 -2.51
C ALA A 53 -8.44 2.42 -2.59
N LEU A 54 -9.18 3.55 -2.52
CA LEU A 54 -8.57 4.89 -2.51
C LEU A 54 -7.69 5.13 -1.29
N VAL A 55 -8.15 4.72 -0.10
CA VAL A 55 -7.36 4.79 1.14
C VAL A 55 -6.06 4.00 0.99
N PHE A 56 -6.15 2.78 0.43
CA PHE A 56 -4.98 1.97 0.14
C PHE A 56 -4.03 2.67 -0.85
N PHE A 57 -4.53 3.22 -1.96
CA PHE A 57 -3.70 3.90 -2.95
C PHE A 57 -3.01 5.15 -2.40
N GLU A 58 -3.71 5.93 -1.57
CA GLU A 58 -3.15 7.12 -0.93
C GLU A 58 -1.98 6.73 -0.01
N LYS A 59 -2.17 5.70 0.83
CA LYS A 59 -1.09 5.16 1.67
C LYS A 59 0.12 4.73 0.84
N MET A 60 -0.12 3.99 -0.24
CA MET A 60 0.97 3.48 -1.09
C MET A 60 1.59 4.56 -1.98
N LYS A 61 1.17 5.82 -1.82
CA LYS A 61 1.58 6.98 -2.61
C LYS A 61 1.41 6.73 -4.10
N LEU A 62 0.31 6.07 -4.48
CA LEU A 62 -0.07 5.84 -5.87
C LEU A 62 -0.96 6.96 -6.42
N VAL A 63 -1.69 7.65 -5.54
CA VAL A 63 -2.60 8.75 -5.89
C VAL A 63 -2.28 10.03 -5.12
N GLU A 64 -2.35 11.17 -5.79
CA GLU A 64 -2.43 12.50 -5.18
C GLU A 64 -3.85 12.86 -4.83
N THR A 65 -3.98 13.76 -3.84
CA THR A 65 -5.26 14.26 -3.37
C THR A 65 -5.36 15.77 -3.47
N ARG A 66 -6.55 16.27 -3.76
CA ARG A 66 -6.89 17.69 -3.73
C ARG A 66 -8.33 17.89 -3.29
N TRP A 67 -8.64 19.06 -2.75
CA TRP A 67 -10.01 19.44 -2.41
C TRP A 67 -10.69 20.10 -3.60
N LEU A 68 -11.85 19.59 -4.02
CA LEU A 68 -12.65 20.16 -5.10
C LEU A 68 -14.03 20.55 -4.57
N SER A 69 -14.47 21.79 -4.83
CA SER A 69 -15.87 22.15 -4.62
C SER A 69 -16.73 21.48 -5.68
N VAL A 70 -17.59 20.57 -5.24
CA VAL A 70 -18.59 19.92 -6.09
C VAL A 70 -19.88 20.74 -5.99
N ASN A 71 -20.39 21.25 -7.12
CA ASN A 71 -21.67 21.97 -7.22
C ASN A 71 -21.88 23.13 -6.22
N GLY A 72 -20.81 23.82 -5.82
CA GLY A 72 -20.90 24.92 -4.83
C GLY A 72 -21.09 24.47 -3.38
N GLY A 73 -21.02 23.16 -3.12
CA GLY A 73 -21.03 22.57 -1.79
C GLY A 73 -19.66 22.56 -1.10
N TYR A 74 -19.61 21.86 0.05
CA TYR A 74 -18.38 21.69 0.81
C TYR A 74 -17.32 20.97 -0.05
N PRO A 75 -16.04 21.36 0.01
CA PRO A 75 -15.00 20.72 -0.78
C PRO A 75 -14.92 19.22 -0.46
N GLU A 76 -14.92 18.39 -1.50
CA GLU A 76 -14.74 16.95 -1.40
C GLU A 76 -13.30 16.57 -1.76
N LYS A 77 -12.76 15.56 -1.06
CA LYS A 77 -11.44 15.02 -1.34
C LYS A 77 -11.49 14.22 -2.65
N SER A 78 -10.64 14.61 -3.60
CA SER A 78 -10.54 14.02 -4.93
C SER A 78 -9.15 13.43 -5.17
N TYR A 79 -9.10 12.36 -5.95
CA TYR A 79 -7.95 11.49 -6.16
C TYR A 79 -7.57 11.41 -7.63
N HIS A 80 -6.27 11.36 -7.92
CA HIS A 80 -5.72 11.08 -9.25
C HIS A 80 -4.36 10.39 -9.11
N THR A 81 -3.97 9.49 -10.01
CA THR A 81 -2.66 8.83 -9.92
C THR A 81 -1.50 9.81 -9.99
N TYR A 82 -0.49 9.62 -9.14
CA TYR A 82 0.79 10.34 -9.22
C TYR A 82 1.58 9.96 -10.46
N TYR A 83 1.53 8.69 -10.86
CA TYR A 83 2.44 8.11 -11.85
C TYR A 83 1.68 7.66 -13.08
N THR A 84 2.27 7.88 -14.25
CA THR A 84 1.74 7.46 -15.55
C THR A 84 2.36 6.14 -16.02
N SER A 85 3.49 5.74 -15.43
CA SER A 85 4.16 4.48 -15.71
C SER A 85 5.01 4.00 -14.53
N PHE A 86 5.32 2.71 -14.54
CA PHE A 86 6.27 2.09 -13.62
C PHE A 86 7.51 1.65 -14.39
N ASN A 87 8.68 1.82 -13.79
CA ASN A 87 9.94 1.27 -14.29
C ASN A 87 10.47 0.27 -13.26
N ILE A 88 10.65 -0.97 -13.70
CA ILE A 88 11.21 -2.04 -12.89
C ILE A 88 12.44 -2.52 -13.65
N ASN A 89 13.62 -2.31 -13.08
CA ASN A 89 14.87 -2.82 -13.60
C ASN A 89 15.65 -3.44 -12.43
N ALA A 90 15.52 -4.74 -12.24
CA ALA A 90 16.10 -5.39 -11.08
C ALA A 90 16.38 -6.88 -11.29
N GLN A 91 17.34 -7.37 -10.50
CA GLN A 91 17.68 -8.77 -10.35
C GLN A 91 17.83 -9.04 -8.84
N TRP A 92 17.14 -10.07 -8.34
CA TRP A 92 17.22 -10.48 -6.95
C TRP A 92 17.47 -11.98 -6.83
N PRO A 93 18.09 -12.43 -5.73
CA PRO A 93 18.16 -13.85 -5.42
C PRO A 93 16.77 -14.49 -5.32
N VAL A 94 16.68 -15.76 -5.69
CA VAL A 94 15.40 -16.51 -5.71
C VAL A 94 14.71 -16.51 -4.35
N TYR A 95 15.47 -16.61 -3.25
CA TYR A 95 14.89 -16.60 -1.91
C TYR A 95 14.27 -15.24 -1.54
N GLU A 96 14.89 -14.11 -1.92
CA GLU A 96 14.34 -12.78 -1.63
C GLU A 96 13.05 -12.51 -2.41
N ILE A 97 13.03 -12.86 -3.71
CA ILE A 97 11.81 -12.67 -4.50
C ILE A 97 10.71 -13.65 -4.08
N SER A 98 11.07 -14.84 -3.59
CA SER A 98 10.11 -15.78 -3.00
C SER A 98 9.40 -15.17 -1.80
N ASP A 99 10.12 -14.51 -0.89
CA ASP A 99 9.53 -13.82 0.27
C ASP A 99 8.55 -12.71 -0.17
N VAL A 100 8.96 -11.91 -1.16
CA VAL A 100 8.15 -10.81 -1.70
C VAL A 100 6.85 -11.32 -2.33
N LEU A 101 6.94 -12.34 -3.18
CA LEU A 101 5.79 -12.93 -3.84
C LEU A 101 4.86 -13.62 -2.81
N THR A 102 5.43 -14.30 -1.82
CA THR A 102 4.67 -14.90 -0.72
C THR A 102 3.86 -13.83 0.03
N ALA A 103 4.51 -12.74 0.45
CA ALA A 103 3.82 -11.65 1.15
C ALA A 103 2.73 -10.98 0.29
N ALA A 104 2.96 -10.84 -1.03
CA ALA A 104 2.00 -10.22 -1.94
C ALA A 104 0.79 -11.12 -2.26
N MET A 105 1.01 -12.41 -2.48
CA MET A 105 -0.01 -13.37 -2.91
C MET A 105 -0.77 -14.05 -1.77
N MET A 106 -0.25 -13.97 -0.55
CA MET A 106 -0.91 -14.46 0.66
C MET A 106 -2.33 -13.87 0.77
N ASN A 107 -3.31 -14.72 1.14
CA ASN A 107 -4.69 -14.29 1.33
C ASN A 107 -4.82 -13.31 2.51
N ASP A 108 -5.98 -12.68 2.67
CA ASP A 108 -6.16 -11.62 3.66
C ASP A 108 -6.33 -12.17 5.08
N GLU A 109 -6.91 -13.37 5.23
CA GLU A 109 -7.06 -14.03 6.53
C GLU A 109 -5.70 -14.40 7.15
N GLU A 110 -4.86 -15.11 6.40
CA GLU A 110 -3.51 -15.50 6.79
C GLU A 110 -2.64 -14.26 7.05
N TYR A 111 -2.77 -13.24 6.21
CA TYR A 111 -2.05 -12.00 6.40
C TYR A 111 -2.47 -11.27 7.68
N ALA A 112 -3.77 -11.24 8.00
CA ALA A 112 -4.26 -10.57 9.21
C ALA A 112 -3.67 -11.18 10.49
N GLU A 113 -3.48 -12.50 10.53
CA GLU A 113 -2.82 -13.17 11.65
C GLU A 113 -1.36 -12.73 11.81
N ILE A 114 -0.64 -12.63 10.69
CA ILE A 114 0.77 -12.22 10.68
C ILE A 114 0.89 -10.72 10.99
N GLU A 115 0.05 -9.88 10.40
CA GLU A 115 0.00 -8.44 10.66
C GLU A 115 -0.23 -8.17 12.15
N THR A 116 -1.12 -8.93 12.79
CA THR A 116 -1.40 -8.80 14.23
C THR A 116 -0.16 -9.13 15.08
N LYS A 117 0.58 -10.19 14.73
CA LYS A 117 1.83 -10.55 15.41
C LYS A 117 2.90 -9.47 15.26
N ILE A 118 3.06 -8.92 14.06
CA ILE A 118 4.01 -7.82 13.81
C ILE A 118 3.60 -6.60 14.61
N LEU A 119 2.33 -6.19 14.59
CA LEU A 119 1.85 -5.03 15.34
C LEU A 119 2.04 -5.19 16.86
N ALA A 120 1.85 -6.41 17.39
CA ALA A 120 2.13 -6.72 18.78
C ALA A 120 3.61 -6.54 19.13
N GLU A 121 4.52 -7.03 18.27
CA GLU A 121 5.97 -6.86 18.47
C GLU A 121 6.43 -5.40 18.32
N VAL A 122 5.80 -4.64 17.42
CA VAL A 122 6.11 -3.23 17.14
C VAL A 122 5.66 -2.32 18.28
N GLY A 123 4.48 -2.57 18.85
CA GLY A 123 3.90 -1.77 19.92
C GLY A 123 3.63 -0.31 19.54
N LYS A 124 3.23 0.52 20.51
CA LYS A 124 2.80 1.92 20.25
C LYS A 124 3.95 2.88 19.93
N SER A 125 5.15 2.60 20.43
CA SER A 125 6.35 3.45 20.23
C SER A 125 7.18 3.06 19.00
N GLY A 126 6.76 2.02 18.28
CA GLY A 126 7.57 1.38 17.26
C GLY A 126 8.74 0.58 17.83
N ARG A 127 9.39 -0.18 16.94
CA ARG A 127 10.52 -1.05 17.27
C ARG A 127 11.52 -1.15 16.12
N PHE A 128 12.77 -1.48 16.44
CA PHE A 128 13.79 -1.74 15.43
C PHE A 128 13.42 -2.99 14.62
N SER A 129 13.55 -2.92 13.29
CA SER A 129 13.07 -3.99 12.42
C SER A 129 13.87 -5.29 12.55
N GLY A 130 15.15 -5.20 12.92
CA GLY A 130 15.98 -6.39 13.18
C GLY A 130 15.43 -7.22 14.33
N ASP A 131 15.08 -6.59 15.45
CA ASP A 131 14.53 -7.26 16.61
C ASP A 131 13.18 -7.93 16.30
N VAL A 132 12.33 -7.24 15.52
CA VAL A 132 11.03 -7.79 15.09
C VAL A 132 11.25 -9.02 14.18
N ALA A 133 12.20 -8.94 13.25
CA ALA A 133 12.53 -10.04 12.35
C ALA A 133 13.06 -11.26 13.13
N GLU A 134 13.95 -11.03 14.09
CA GLU A 134 14.51 -12.07 14.94
C GLU A 134 13.44 -12.77 15.78
N VAL A 135 12.59 -12.00 16.49
CA VAL A 135 11.54 -12.57 17.34
C VAL A 135 10.53 -13.38 16.53
N LEU A 136 10.19 -12.92 15.33
CA LEU A 136 9.21 -13.59 14.47
C LEU A 136 9.83 -14.66 13.56
N GLY A 137 11.15 -14.86 13.60
CA GLY A 137 11.85 -15.79 12.72
C GLY A 137 11.72 -15.47 11.23
N LEU A 138 11.60 -14.18 10.89
CA LEU A 138 11.41 -13.70 9.52
C LEU A 138 12.73 -13.25 8.91
N SER A 139 12.90 -13.44 7.61
CA SER A 139 13.94 -12.75 6.87
C SER A 139 13.66 -11.23 6.87
N SER A 140 14.71 -10.42 6.69
CA SER A 140 14.56 -8.96 6.54
C SER A 140 13.64 -8.61 5.36
N THR A 141 13.76 -9.34 4.25
CA THR A 141 12.94 -9.13 3.04
C THR A 141 11.48 -9.50 3.28
N MET A 142 11.20 -10.60 3.97
CA MET A 142 9.85 -11.03 4.31
C MET A 142 9.17 -10.04 5.25
N LEU A 143 9.83 -9.67 6.36
CA LEU A 143 9.29 -8.66 7.28
C LEU A 143 9.00 -7.35 6.55
N LYS A 144 9.95 -6.90 5.71
CA LYS A 144 9.78 -5.65 4.98
C LYS A 144 8.61 -5.69 3.99
N SER A 145 8.44 -6.82 3.33
CA SER A 145 7.33 -7.08 2.40
C SER A 145 5.98 -7.10 3.14
N LEU A 146 5.90 -7.77 4.29
CA LEU A 146 4.70 -7.83 5.13
C LEU A 146 4.29 -6.46 5.70
N VAL A 147 5.26 -5.66 6.15
CA VAL A 147 5.00 -4.30 6.66
C VAL A 147 4.55 -3.38 5.54
N ARG A 148 5.17 -3.45 4.35
CA ARG A 148 4.74 -2.65 3.18
C ARG A 148 3.33 -3.01 2.68
N ARG A 149 2.84 -4.23 2.96
CA ARG A 149 1.44 -4.61 2.68
C ARG A 149 0.44 -3.97 3.65
N SER A 150 0.84 -3.70 4.90
CA SER A 150 -0.06 -3.26 5.96
C SER A 150 -0.65 -1.90 5.63
N VAL A 151 -1.83 -1.56 6.15
CA VAL A 151 -2.31 -0.17 6.20
C VAL A 151 -2.11 0.51 7.55
N LYS A 152 -1.64 -0.25 8.56
CA LYS A 152 -1.59 0.16 9.97
C LYS A 152 -0.19 0.52 10.47
N MET A 153 0.85 0.20 9.70
CA MET A 153 2.24 0.47 10.04
C MET A 153 3.07 0.78 8.80
N ASP A 154 4.26 1.36 9.01
CA ASP A 154 5.24 1.65 7.97
C ASP A 154 6.68 1.68 8.53
N TYR A 155 7.66 1.68 7.63
CA TYR A 155 9.06 1.91 8.00
C TYR A 155 9.37 3.39 8.19
N ARG A 156 10.11 3.69 9.25
CA ARG A 156 10.78 4.97 9.51
C ARG A 156 12.27 4.71 9.71
N GLY A 157 13.02 4.75 8.61
CA GLY A 157 14.41 4.30 8.59
C GLY A 157 14.50 2.80 8.89
N HIS A 158 15.20 2.44 9.97
CA HIS A 158 15.32 1.05 10.44
C HIS A 158 14.30 0.66 11.51
N ARG A 159 13.31 1.52 11.78
CA ARG A 159 12.22 1.24 12.72
C ARG A 159 10.94 0.95 11.95
N ILE A 160 10.09 0.13 12.54
CA ILE A 160 8.70 -0.02 12.14
C ILE A 160 7.87 0.75 13.16
N GLU A 161 6.93 1.56 12.70
CA GLU A 161 6.07 2.39 13.54
C GLU A 161 4.60 2.22 13.10
N PRO A 162 3.65 2.21 14.05
CA PRO A 162 2.23 2.33 13.71
C PRO A 162 1.95 3.66 13.03
N ILE A 163 1.06 3.64 12.05
CA ILE A 163 0.53 4.86 11.44
C ILE A 163 -0.49 5.45 12.40
N ARG A 164 -0.32 6.71 12.75
CA ARG A 164 -1.31 7.45 13.54
C ARG A 164 -2.48 7.78 12.63
N GLU A 165 -3.69 7.42 13.03
CA GLU A 165 -4.91 7.96 12.40
C GLU A 165 -4.92 9.47 12.69
N GLU A 166 -4.92 10.29 11.63
CA GLU A 166 -5.20 11.74 11.70
C GLU A 166 -6.70 11.99 11.61
#